data_AF-A0A848V5J3-F1
#
_entry.id   AF-A0A848V5J3-F1
#
_cell.length_a   1.000
_cell.length_b   1.000
_cell.length_c   1.000
_cell.angle_alpha   90.00
_cell.angle_beta   90.00
_cell.angle_gamma   90.00
#
_symmetry.space_group_name_H-M   'P 1'
#
loop_
_entity.id
_entity.type
_entity.pdbx_description
1 polymer ?
#
loop_
_entity_poly.entity_id
_entity_poly.type
_entity_poly.pdbx_seq_one_letter_code
_entity_poly.pdbx_strand_id
1 'polypeptide(L)'
;MSHIAIKMPAFHGKLPAHGDFISRGLDTPSLNSIDIWLSDIMARARKIWGELFSSNYRMAQPWLFSGKKAVAVLMPSLDKVGRLFPLLTMASPGTLLQQLYDLVHKAIAESWVCDKLDSELGKLETAHANDQVQGWFLPQSDHLALPHPMEGITPKIGGLLG
;
A
#
# COMPACT_ATOMS: atom_id res chain seq x y z
N MET A 1 4.11 -20.98 -17.75
CA MET A 1 3.48 -19.73 -17.28
C MET A 1 3.44 -19.80 -15.76
N SER A 2 4.24 -19.01 -15.06
CA SER A 2 4.17 -18.96 -13.59
C SER A 2 2.85 -18.29 -13.20
N HIS A 3 1.96 -19.02 -12.53
CA HIS A 3 0.73 -18.45 -12.00
C HIS A 3 1.09 -17.45 -10.91
N ILE A 4 0.71 -16.18 -11.10
CA ILE A 4 0.77 -15.14 -10.07
C ILE A 4 -0.27 -15.51 -9.00
N ALA A 5 0.17 -15.81 -7.80
CA ALA A 5 -0.69 -16.15 -6.67
C ALA A 5 -0.57 -15.07 -5.58
N ILE A 6 -1.57 -14.20 -5.51
CA ILE A 6 -1.75 -13.26 -4.39
C ILE A 6 -2.91 -13.80 -3.54
N LYS A 7 -2.63 -14.09 -2.27
CA LYS A 7 -3.62 -14.48 -1.28
C LYS A 7 -4.01 -13.24 -0.48
N MET A 8 -5.28 -12.84 -0.55
CA MET A 8 -5.79 -11.72 0.25
C MET A 8 -6.15 -12.16 1.68
N PRO A 9 -5.96 -11.29 2.70
CA PRO A 9 -5.28 -10.00 2.61
C PRO A 9 -3.78 -10.16 2.34
N ALA A 10 -3.18 -9.15 1.69
CA ALA A 10 -1.76 -9.15 1.35
C ALA A 10 -1.15 -7.78 1.63
N PHE A 11 0.12 -7.73 2.00
CA PHE A 11 0.84 -6.48 2.18
C PHE A 11 2.34 -6.62 1.93
N HIS A 12 2.96 -5.49 1.62
CA HIS A 12 4.40 -5.35 1.49
C HIS A 12 4.85 -3.92 1.79
N GLY A 13 5.96 -3.76 2.52
CA GLY A 13 6.55 -2.45 2.79
C GLY A 13 7.23 -2.37 4.16
N LYS A 14 7.26 -1.16 4.73
CA LYS A 14 7.81 -0.91 6.08
C LYS A 14 6.71 -0.66 7.10
N LEU A 15 6.93 -1.17 8.31
CA LEU A 15 6.06 -0.98 9.47
C LEU A 15 6.93 -0.64 10.70
N PRO A 16 6.56 0.33 11.55
CA PRO A 16 7.47 0.88 12.56
C PRO A 16 8.04 -0.13 13.57
N ALA A 17 7.37 -1.25 13.83
CA ALA A 17 7.87 -2.28 14.74
C ALA A 17 9.05 -3.10 14.17
N HIS A 18 9.26 -3.08 12.85
CA HIS A 18 10.22 -3.96 12.17
C HIS A 18 11.44 -3.19 11.70
N GLY A 19 12.61 -3.83 11.77
CA GLY A 19 13.84 -3.28 11.22
C GLY A 19 13.86 -3.31 9.69
N ASP A 20 13.31 -4.37 9.08
CA ASP A 20 13.34 -4.60 7.63
C ASP A 20 11.94 -4.64 7.00
N PHE A 21 11.87 -4.94 5.71
CA PHE A 21 10.61 -5.08 4.99
C PHE A 21 9.79 -6.25 5.51
N ILE A 22 8.47 -6.06 5.57
CA ILE A 22 7.50 -7.12 5.87
C ILE A 22 6.71 -7.47 4.62
N SER A 23 6.31 -8.74 4.50
CA SER A 23 5.44 -9.20 3.42
C SER A 23 4.55 -10.38 3.87
N ARG A 24 3.29 -10.39 3.46
CA ARG A 24 2.34 -11.51 3.61
C ARG A 24 1.44 -11.61 2.38
N GLY A 25 0.99 -12.82 2.07
CA GLY A 25 0.03 -13.07 0.99
C GLY A 25 0.58 -12.92 -0.44
N LEU A 26 1.90 -12.78 -0.61
CA LEU A 26 2.54 -12.57 -1.91
C LEU A 26 3.50 -13.73 -2.23
N ASP A 27 3.36 -14.30 -3.43
CA ASP A 27 4.39 -15.16 -4.00
C ASP A 27 5.63 -14.33 -4.42
N THR A 28 6.77 -14.99 -4.66
CA THR A 28 8.03 -14.32 -5.01
C THR A 28 7.92 -13.43 -6.25
N PRO A 29 7.27 -13.85 -7.37
CA PRO A 29 7.11 -12.99 -8.54
C PRO A 29 6.29 -11.73 -8.26
N SER A 30 5.19 -11.83 -7.50
CA SER A 30 4.36 -10.67 -7.14
C SER A 30 5.12 -9.72 -6.23
N LEU A 31 5.79 -10.27 -5.21
CA LEU A 31 6.61 -9.49 -4.27
C LEU A 31 7.67 -8.68 -5.02
N ASN A 32 8.45 -9.31 -5.90
CA ASN A 32 9.48 -8.63 -6.67
C ASN A 32 8.87 -7.53 -7.57
N SER A 33 7.72 -7.81 -8.19
CA SER A 33 7.04 -6.84 -9.06
C SER A 33 6.52 -5.62 -8.28
N ILE A 34 6.01 -5.84 -7.07
CA ILE A 34 5.54 -4.78 -6.18
C ILE A 34 6.72 -3.97 -5.63
N ASP A 35 7.80 -4.62 -5.19
CA ASP A 35 8.98 -3.94 -4.63
C ASP A 35 9.65 -3.01 -5.65
N ILE A 36 9.83 -3.48 -6.89
CA ILE A 36 10.37 -2.67 -8.00
C ILE A 36 9.49 -1.44 -8.24
N TRP A 37 8.18 -1.66 -8.27
CA TRP A 37 7.20 -0.60 -8.49
C TRP A 37 7.19 0.46 -7.38
N LEU A 38 7.15 0.03 -6.11
CA LEU A 38 7.21 0.94 -4.97
C LEU A 38 8.54 1.69 -4.90
N SER A 39 9.64 1.02 -5.22
CA SER A 39 10.97 1.63 -5.30
C SER A 39 11.04 2.73 -6.36
N ASP A 40 10.38 2.55 -7.50
CA ASP A 40 10.28 3.54 -8.57
C ASP A 40 9.44 4.77 -8.16
N ILE A 41 8.30 4.57 -7.49
CA ILE A 41 7.52 5.68 -6.87
C ILE A 41 8.42 6.49 -5.92
N MET A 42 9.18 5.79 -5.08
CA MET A 42 10.06 6.40 -4.09
C MET A 42 11.26 7.11 -4.72
N ALA A 43 11.78 6.61 -5.84
CA ALA A 43 12.84 7.26 -6.60
C ALA A 43 12.33 8.56 -7.25
N ARG A 44 11.13 8.54 -7.84
CA ARG A 44 10.49 9.75 -8.38
C ARG A 44 10.21 10.79 -7.30
N ALA A 45 9.66 10.37 -6.16
CA ALA A 45 9.40 11.28 -5.04
C ALA A 45 10.67 11.99 -4.59
N ARG A 46 11.79 11.26 -4.45
CA ARG A 46 13.11 11.85 -4.15
C ARG A 46 13.57 12.83 -5.22
N LYS A 47 13.38 12.50 -6.50
CA LYS A 47 13.75 13.38 -7.61
C LYS A 47 12.93 14.67 -7.63
N ILE A 48 11.63 14.60 -7.34
CA ILE A 48 10.71 15.74 -7.37
C ILE A 48 10.92 16.66 -6.16
N TRP A 49 11.06 16.08 -4.97
CA TRP A 49 11.12 16.86 -3.72
C TRP A 49 12.54 17.24 -3.28
N GLY A 50 13.57 16.57 -3.80
CA GLY A 50 14.97 16.87 -3.45
C GLY A 50 15.19 16.86 -1.94
N GLU A 51 15.73 17.95 -1.41
CA GLU A 51 16.00 18.13 0.03
C GLU A 51 14.74 18.07 0.89
N LEU A 52 13.58 18.47 0.35
CA LEU A 52 12.29 18.42 1.03
C LEU A 52 11.68 17.00 1.06
N PHE A 53 12.34 16.00 0.47
CA PHE A 53 11.80 14.65 0.38
C PHE A 53 11.35 14.10 1.72
N SER A 54 12.16 14.22 2.78
CA SER A 54 11.80 13.64 4.06
C SER A 54 10.60 14.33 4.73
N SER A 55 10.48 15.65 4.64
CA SER A 55 9.34 16.38 5.22
C SER A 55 8.07 16.12 4.42
N ASN A 56 8.17 16.22 3.10
CA ASN A 56 7.05 16.01 2.18
C ASN A 56 6.51 14.58 2.28
N TYR A 57 7.39 13.59 2.35
CA TYR A 57 6.98 12.19 2.51
C TYR A 57 6.18 11.96 3.81
N ARG A 58 6.59 12.56 4.93
CA ARG A 58 5.93 12.40 6.23
C ARG A 58 4.57 13.11 6.30
N MET A 59 4.38 14.14 5.48
CA MET A 59 3.12 14.87 5.35
C MET A 59 2.23 14.33 4.23
N ALA A 60 2.75 13.42 3.41
CA ALA A 60 2.00 12.88 2.29
C ALA A 60 0.81 12.07 2.78
N GLN A 61 -0.36 12.28 2.17
CA GLN A 61 -1.53 11.44 2.36
C GLN A 61 -1.35 10.10 1.62
N PRO A 62 -2.11 9.06 2.00
CA PRO A 62 -2.11 7.80 1.26
C PRO A 62 -2.80 7.92 -0.09
N TRP A 63 -2.43 7.00 -0.98
CA TRP A 63 -3.24 6.66 -2.13
C TRP A 63 -4.20 5.53 -1.78
N LEU A 64 -5.47 5.69 -2.12
CA LEU A 64 -6.50 4.65 -1.98
C LEU A 64 -6.79 4.06 -3.36
N PHE A 65 -7.14 2.78 -3.40
CA PHE A 65 -7.51 2.08 -4.62
C PHE A 65 -8.79 1.30 -4.40
N SER A 66 -9.69 1.38 -5.39
CA SER A 66 -10.86 0.52 -5.51
C SER A 66 -10.87 -0.08 -6.90
N GLY A 67 -11.09 -1.38 -7.01
CA GLY A 67 -11.10 -2.08 -8.29
C GLY A 67 -11.84 -3.41 -8.20
N LYS A 68 -12.10 -4.01 -9.36
CA LYS A 68 -12.91 -5.25 -9.46
C LYS A 68 -12.27 -6.45 -8.77
N LYS A 69 -10.95 -6.43 -8.59
CA LYS A 69 -10.17 -7.56 -8.05
C LYS A 69 -9.62 -7.32 -6.65
N ALA A 70 -9.58 -6.08 -6.19
CA ALA A 70 -9.04 -5.70 -4.88
C ALA A 70 -9.45 -4.28 -4.50
N VAL A 71 -9.37 -4.01 -3.20
CA VAL A 71 -9.17 -2.66 -2.67
C VAL A 71 -7.77 -2.57 -2.09
N ALA A 72 -7.17 -1.38 -2.09
CA ALA A 72 -5.83 -1.22 -1.53
C ALA A 72 -5.61 0.16 -0.91
N VAL A 73 -4.62 0.22 -0.01
CA VAL A 73 -4.10 1.44 0.60
C VAL A 73 -2.58 1.42 0.43
N LEU A 74 -2.04 2.50 -0.16
CA LEU A 74 -0.61 2.77 -0.20
C LEU A 74 -0.31 3.91 0.77
N MET A 75 0.16 3.56 1.97
CA MET A 75 0.35 4.49 3.08
C MET A 75 1.82 4.86 3.25
N PRO A 76 2.18 6.16 3.33
CA PRO A 76 3.51 6.57 3.78
C PRO A 76 3.85 5.98 5.16
N SER A 77 5.03 5.40 5.28
CA SER A 77 5.45 4.65 6.46
C SER A 77 6.98 4.67 6.63
N LEU A 78 7.45 4.02 7.68
CA LEU A 78 8.86 3.91 8.06
C LEU A 78 9.11 2.61 8.81
N ASP A 79 10.37 2.20 8.86
CA ASP A 79 10.81 1.12 9.74
C ASP A 79 11.28 1.63 11.10
N LYS A 80 11.64 0.69 11.99
CA LYS A 80 12.08 0.95 13.36
C LYS A 80 13.24 1.94 13.47
N VAL A 81 14.09 2.05 12.45
CA VAL A 81 15.25 2.96 12.44
C VAL A 81 14.98 4.27 11.68
N GLY A 82 13.77 4.45 11.14
CA GLY A 82 13.31 5.68 10.51
C GLY A 82 13.52 5.76 8.99
N ARG A 83 13.90 4.66 8.32
CA ARG A 83 14.02 4.64 6.84
C ARG A 83 12.63 4.70 6.22
N LEU A 84 12.41 5.70 5.36
CA LEU A 84 11.12 5.98 4.72
C LEU A 84 10.85 5.03 3.55
N PHE A 85 9.72 4.32 3.60
CA PHE A 85 9.19 3.49 2.52
C PHE A 85 7.73 3.16 2.80
N PRO A 86 6.84 3.21 1.79
CA PRO A 86 5.41 3.05 2.02
C PRO A 86 5.04 1.61 2.38
N LEU A 87 3.88 1.44 2.99
CA LEU A 87 3.23 0.16 3.18
C LEU A 87 2.07 0.04 2.18
N LEU A 88 2.18 -0.90 1.24
CA LEU A 88 1.05 -1.31 0.41
C LEU A 88 0.28 -2.41 1.15
N THR A 89 -1.01 -2.21 1.35
CA THR A 89 -1.92 -3.22 1.89
C THR A 89 -3.09 -3.41 0.94
N MET A 90 -3.41 -4.66 0.62
CA MET A 90 -4.47 -5.05 -0.30
C MET A 90 -5.43 -6.01 0.40
N ALA A 91 -6.71 -5.89 0.06
CA ALA A 91 -7.76 -6.78 0.53
C ALA A 91 -8.72 -7.12 -0.61
N SER A 92 -9.61 -8.09 -0.37
CA SER A 92 -10.63 -8.52 -1.32
C SER A 92 -11.53 -7.34 -1.73
N PRO A 93 -12.07 -7.31 -2.97
CA PRO A 93 -12.81 -6.16 -3.50
C PRO A 93 -14.11 -5.81 -2.75
N GLY A 94 -14.65 -6.73 -1.95
CA GLY A 94 -15.80 -6.47 -1.06
C GLY A 94 -15.42 -5.80 0.27
N THR A 95 -14.13 -5.70 0.61
CA THR A 95 -13.70 -5.09 1.87
C THR A 95 -14.02 -3.60 1.86
N LEU A 96 -14.63 -3.09 2.94
CA LEU A 96 -14.89 -1.65 3.05
C LEU A 96 -13.56 -0.88 3.09
N LEU A 97 -13.31 -0.06 2.06
CA LEU A 97 -12.05 0.68 1.92
C LEU A 97 -11.76 1.59 3.12
N GLN A 98 -12.80 2.17 3.74
CA GLN A 98 -12.64 2.95 4.97
C GLN A 98 -12.10 2.10 6.13
N GLN A 99 -12.62 0.89 6.34
CA GLN A 99 -12.12 -0.01 7.39
C GLN A 99 -10.67 -0.41 7.13
N LEU A 100 -10.32 -0.69 5.86
CA LEU A 100 -8.93 -0.99 5.48
C LEU A 100 -8.00 0.20 5.77
N TYR A 101 -8.40 1.41 5.38
CA TYR A 101 -7.65 2.64 5.65
C TYR A 101 -7.44 2.85 7.16
N ASP A 102 -8.50 2.79 7.96
CA ASP A 102 -8.44 3.03 9.40
C ASP A 102 -7.53 2.02 10.11
N LEU A 103 -7.60 0.74 9.70
CA LEU A 103 -6.78 -0.33 10.24
C LEU A 103 -5.29 -0.14 9.91
N VAL A 104 -4.96 0.17 8.65
CA VAL A 104 -3.57 0.40 8.23
C VAL A 104 -2.98 1.62 8.93
N HIS A 105 -3.75 2.72 9.02
CA HIS A 105 -3.34 3.91 9.75
C HIS A 105 -3.07 3.58 11.23
N LYS A 106 -3.98 2.86 11.89
CA LYS A 106 -3.83 2.43 13.28
C LYS A 106 -2.60 1.53 13.48
N ALA A 107 -2.36 0.58 12.58
CA ALA A 107 -1.24 -0.35 12.66
C ALA A 107 0.13 0.38 12.62
N ILE A 108 0.24 1.43 11.80
CA ILE A 108 1.44 2.28 11.74
C ILE A 108 1.54 3.15 13.00
N ALA A 109 0.47 3.85 13.36
CA ALA A 109 0.46 4.77 14.50
C ALA A 109 0.79 4.08 15.84
N GLU A 110 0.27 2.87 16.04
CA GLU A 110 0.51 2.07 17.24
C GLU A 110 1.70 1.11 17.12
N SER A 111 2.50 1.21 16.03
CA SER A 111 3.67 0.36 15.81
C SER A 111 3.39 -1.13 15.99
N TRP A 112 2.37 -1.65 15.32
CA TRP A 112 2.02 -3.07 15.39
C TRP A 112 3.11 -3.97 14.80
N VAL A 113 3.18 -5.20 15.29
CA VAL A 113 3.97 -6.26 14.64
C VAL A 113 3.21 -6.86 13.45
N CYS A 114 3.94 -7.56 12.58
CA CYS A 114 3.45 -8.07 11.29
C CYS A 114 2.27 -9.03 11.47
N ASP A 115 2.38 -9.94 12.45
CA ASP A 115 1.35 -10.95 12.71
C ASP A 115 0.05 -10.34 13.26
N LYS A 116 0.13 -9.23 14.01
CA LYS A 116 -1.05 -8.50 14.46
C LYS A 116 -1.76 -7.83 13.29
N LEU A 117 -1.01 -7.16 12.39
CA LEU A 117 -1.58 -6.59 11.16
C LEU A 117 -2.28 -7.66 10.32
N ASP A 118 -1.62 -8.79 10.07
CA ASP A 118 -2.19 -9.92 9.32
C ASP A 118 -3.48 -10.45 9.97
N SER A 119 -3.46 -10.65 11.29
CA SER A 119 -4.63 -11.14 12.04
C SER A 119 -5.82 -10.17 11.99
N GLU A 120 -5.58 -8.86 12.16
CA GLU A 120 -6.65 -7.86 12.15
C GLU A 120 -7.20 -7.64 10.74
N LEU A 121 -6.36 -7.67 9.70
CA LEU A 121 -6.82 -7.62 8.31
C LEU A 121 -7.76 -8.78 7.97
N GLY A 122 -7.49 -9.98 8.51
CA GLY A 122 -8.34 -11.14 8.33
C GLY A 122 -9.73 -11.04 8.98
N LYS A 123 -9.98 -10.01 9.82
CA LYS A 123 -11.26 -9.76 10.49
C LYS A 123 -12.12 -8.72 9.78
N LEU A 124 -11.59 -8.06 8.75
CA LEU A 124 -12.32 -7.00 8.06
C LEU A 124 -13.57 -7.55 7.39
N GLU A 125 -14.67 -6.81 7.54
CA GLU A 125 -15.94 -7.19 6.96
C GLU A 125 -15.96 -6.92 5.46
N THR A 126 -16.65 -7.79 4.73
CA THR A 126 -16.90 -7.61 3.30
C THR A 126 -18.35 -7.19 3.09
N ALA A 127 -18.56 -6.04 2.47
CA ALA A 127 -19.83 -5.64 1.92
C ALA A 127 -19.94 -6.06 0.44
N HIS A 128 -21.14 -5.93 -0.13
CA HIS A 128 -21.32 -6.09 -1.57
C HIS A 128 -20.48 -5.05 -2.32
N ALA A 129 -19.80 -5.49 -3.39
CA ALA A 129 -18.91 -4.62 -4.17
C ALA A 129 -19.66 -3.37 -4.64
N ASN A 130 -19.10 -2.20 -4.33
CA ASN A 130 -19.67 -0.92 -4.72
C ASN A 130 -19.07 -0.53 -6.08
N ASP A 131 -19.91 -0.38 -7.11
CA ASP A 131 -19.48 -0.25 -8.51
C ASP A 131 -18.94 1.14 -8.91
N GLN A 132 -18.82 2.09 -7.98
CA GLN A 132 -18.78 3.52 -8.33
C GLN A 132 -17.39 4.16 -8.44
N VAL A 133 -16.30 3.55 -7.94
CA VAL A 133 -14.94 4.09 -8.13
C VAL A 133 -13.98 2.97 -8.53
N GLN A 134 -13.35 3.14 -9.69
CA GLN A 134 -12.31 2.25 -10.20
C GLN A 134 -11.02 3.05 -10.39
N GLY A 135 -9.93 2.55 -9.79
CA GLY A 135 -8.61 3.15 -9.88
C GLY A 135 -8.12 3.78 -8.58
N TRP A 136 -7.02 4.52 -8.71
CA TRP A 136 -6.34 5.20 -7.62
C TRP A 136 -6.92 6.59 -7.40
N PHE A 137 -7.11 6.97 -6.14
CA PHE A 137 -7.60 8.28 -5.75
C PHE A 137 -7.05 8.73 -4.40
N LEU A 138 -7.15 10.02 -4.13
CA LEU A 138 -6.74 10.64 -2.88
C LEU A 138 -7.97 10.85 -1.99
N PRO A 139 -7.84 10.70 -0.65
CA PRO A 139 -8.88 11.14 0.28
C PRO A 139 -9.23 12.62 0.11
N GLN A 140 -8.22 13.48 -0.10
CA GLN A 140 -8.37 14.92 -0.26
C GLN A 140 -7.49 15.40 -1.43
N SER A 141 -8.08 15.82 -2.55
CA SER A 141 -7.34 16.09 -3.80
C SER A 141 -6.31 17.22 -3.75
N ASP A 142 -6.43 18.13 -2.77
CA ASP A 142 -5.57 19.31 -2.59
C ASP A 142 -4.38 19.07 -1.64
N HIS A 143 -4.32 17.91 -0.98
CA HIS A 143 -3.25 17.59 -0.05
C HIS A 143 -2.07 16.90 -0.73
N LEU A 144 -0.87 17.13 -0.21
CA LEU A 144 0.37 16.52 -0.71
C LEU A 144 0.27 15.00 -0.67
N ALA A 145 0.67 14.33 -1.75
CA ALA A 145 0.72 12.87 -1.86
C ALA A 145 2.02 12.42 -2.54
N LEU A 146 2.36 11.14 -2.41
CA LEU A 146 3.40 10.53 -3.25
C LEU A 146 3.06 10.69 -4.75
N PRO A 147 4.05 10.61 -5.67
CA PRO A 147 3.77 10.54 -7.10
C PRO A 147 2.69 9.51 -7.42
N HIS A 148 1.86 9.77 -8.42
CA HIS A 148 0.70 8.94 -8.70
C HIS A 148 1.14 7.46 -8.91
N PRO A 149 0.44 6.46 -8.34
CA PRO A 149 0.94 5.08 -8.33
C PRO A 149 1.07 4.46 -9.73
N MET A 150 0.32 4.97 -10.71
CA MET A 150 0.37 4.51 -12.10
C MET A 150 1.29 5.34 -13.00
N GLU A 151 1.99 6.34 -12.47
CA GLU A 151 3.07 7.00 -13.22
C GLU A 151 4.33 6.12 -13.20
N GLY A 152 5.08 6.06 -14.29
CA GLY A 152 6.31 5.26 -14.38
C GLY A 152 6.06 3.75 -14.57
N ILE A 153 6.75 2.91 -13.79
CA ILE A 153 6.61 1.46 -13.87
C ILE A 153 5.24 1.04 -13.31
N THR A 154 4.53 0.15 -14.01
CA THR A 154 3.32 -0.50 -13.49
C THR A 154 3.67 -1.88 -12.92
N PRO A 155 3.15 -2.29 -11.75
CA PRO A 155 3.44 -3.59 -11.18
C PRO A 155 2.83 -4.69 -12.05
N LYS A 156 3.62 -5.71 -12.41
CA LYS A 156 3.19 -6.85 -13.23
C LYS A 156 2.45 -7.90 -12.41
N ILE A 157 1.28 -7.54 -11.88
CA ILE A 157 0.45 -8.35 -10.96
C ILE A 157 -0.93 -8.68 -11.54
N GLY A 158 -1.00 -8.98 -12.85
CA GLY A 158 -2.25 -9.42 -13.49
C GLY A 158 -3.37 -8.37 -13.53
N GLY A 159 -3.01 -7.08 -13.53
CA GLY A 159 -3.97 -5.96 -13.51
C GLY A 159 -4.74 -5.83 -12.20
N LEU A 160 -4.16 -6.28 -11.09
CA LEU A 160 -4.80 -6.20 -9.77
C LEU A 160 -4.99 -4.75 -9.29
N LEU A 161 -4.05 -3.88 -9.63
CA LEU A 161 -3.99 -2.46 -9.20
C LEU A 161 -3.95 -1.48 -10.38
N GLY A 162 -4.34 -1.93 -11.57
CA GLY A 162 -4.32 -1.17 -12.81
C GLY A 162 -5.70 -0.90 -13.38
#